data_AF-A0A150IXK9-F1
#
_entry.id   AF-A0A150IXK9-F1
#
_cell.length_a   1.000
_cell.length_b   1.000
_cell.length_c   1.000
_cell.angle_alpha   90.00
_cell.angle_beta   90.00
_cell.angle_gamma   90.00
#
_symmetry.space_group_name_H-M   'P 1'
#
loop_
_entity.id
_entity.type
_entity.pdbx_description
1 polymer ?
#
loop_
_entity_poly.entity_id
_entity_poly.type
_entity_poly.pdbx_seq_one_letter_code
_entity_poly.pdbx_strand_id
1 'polypeptide(L)'
;MEREVWNSKIGFWLAATGSAMGLGNIWRFPYITGVNGGAAFLLVYFVIVFTIGVSVMLAEFAIGRSSKLNPVGAFTKLKGVLGL
;
A
#
# COMPACT_ATOMS: atom_id res chain seq x y z
N MET A 1 -1.08 -5.12 27.02
CA MET A 1 -1.99 -5.50 25.92
C MET A 1 -1.21 -6.35 24.94
N GLU A 2 -1.52 -7.64 24.87
CA GLU A 2 -0.96 -8.54 23.86
C GLU A 2 -1.65 -8.24 22.52
N ARG A 3 -0.88 -8.07 21.45
CA ARG A 3 -1.46 -7.80 20.11
C ARG A 3 -1.80 -9.13 19.46
N GLU A 4 -3.03 -9.28 19.01
CA GLU A 4 -3.43 -10.45 18.25
C GLU A 4 -2.65 -10.55 16.94
N VAL A 5 -2.11 -11.73 16.67
CA VAL A 5 -1.34 -12.04 15.47
C VAL A 5 -2.21 -12.86 14.54
N TRP A 6 -2.18 -12.53 13.25
CA TRP A 6 -2.88 -13.29 12.23
C TRP A 6 -2.44 -14.76 12.26
N ASN A 7 -3.40 -15.65 12.52
CA ASN A 7 -3.15 -17.10 12.59
C ASN A 7 -2.82 -17.68 11.19
N SER A 8 -3.37 -17.09 10.12
CA SER A 8 -3.13 -17.50 8.74
C SER A 8 -2.52 -16.38 7.89
N LYS A 9 -1.38 -16.67 7.26
CA LYS A 9 -0.75 -15.78 6.27
C LYS A 9 -1.67 -15.52 5.08
N ILE A 10 -2.42 -16.54 4.64
CA ILE A 10 -3.37 -16.40 3.51
C ILE A 10 -4.51 -15.46 3.89
N GLY A 11 -5.04 -15.58 5.11
CA GLY A 11 -6.07 -14.67 5.62
C GLY A 11 -5.59 -13.21 5.65
N PHE A 12 -4.34 -13.00 6.05
CA PHE A 12 -3.72 -11.67 6.00
C PHE A 12 -3.62 -11.12 4.57
N TRP A 13 -3.12 -11.91 3.61
CA TRP A 13 -3.01 -11.48 2.22
C TRP A 13 -4.36 -11.16 1.58
N LEU A 14 -5.39 -11.97 1.85
CA LEU A 14 -6.73 -11.76 1.33
C LEU A 14 -7.37 -10.51 1.93
N ALA A 15 -7.25 -10.28 3.24
CA ALA A 15 -7.73 -9.07 3.88
C ALA A 15 -7.03 -7.81 3.33
N ALA A 16 -5.71 -7.86 3.18
CA ALA A 16 -4.93 -6.75 2.63
C ALA A 16 -5.29 -6.47 1.16
N THR A 17 -5.39 -7.51 0.32
CA THR A 17 -5.72 -7.36 -1.10
C THR A 17 -7.17 -6.89 -1.29
N GLY A 18 -8.10 -7.40 -0.48
CA GLY A 18 -9.49 -6.96 -0.49
C GLY A 18 -9.65 -5.50 -0.07
N SER A 19 -8.82 -5.02 0.88
CA SER A 19 -8.78 -3.60 1.23
C SER A 19 -8.16 -2.72 0.15
N ALA A 20 -7.21 -3.24 -0.64
CA ALA A 20 -6.53 -2.48 -1.68
C ALA A 20 -7.32 -2.39 -3.00
N MET A 21 -8.12 -3.42 -3.32
CA MET A 21 -8.93 -3.49 -4.54
C MET A 21 -10.29 -2.78 -4.37
N GLY A 22 -10.37 -1.50 -4.70
CA GLY A 22 -11.63 -0.72 -4.64
C GLY A 22 -12.39 -0.65 -5.97
N LEU A 23 -13.64 -0.15 -5.93
CA LEU A 23 -14.49 0.08 -7.12
C LEU A 23 -13.73 0.84 -8.22
N GLY A 24 -12.95 1.86 -7.85
CA GLY A 24 -12.10 2.64 -8.75
C GLY A 24 -11.24 1.81 -9.70
N ASN A 25 -10.68 0.68 -9.24
CA ASN A 25 -9.84 -0.18 -10.06
C ASN A 25 -10.64 -0.98 -11.11
N ILE A 26 -11.94 -1.18 -10.90
CA ILE A 26 -12.80 -1.97 -11.78
C ILE A 26 -13.31 -1.14 -12.97
N TRP A 27 -13.72 0.11 -12.73
CA TRP A 27 -14.37 0.96 -13.75
C TRP A 27 -13.56 2.17 -14.21
N ARG A 28 -12.86 2.85 -13.30
CA ARG A 28 -12.14 4.10 -13.59
C ARG A 28 -10.81 3.79 -14.28
N PHE A 29 -10.14 2.72 -13.87
CA PHE A 29 -8.92 2.26 -14.50
C PHE A 29 -9.09 1.91 -16.00
N PRO A 30 -10.04 1.05 -16.41
CA PRO A 30 -10.22 0.76 -17.84
C PRO A 30 -10.71 1.97 -18.62
N TYR A 31 -11.54 2.83 -18.03
CA TYR A 31 -11.97 4.08 -18.68
C TYR A 31 -10.79 5.02 -18.96
N ILE A 32 -9.96 5.31 -17.95
CA ILE A 32 -8.79 6.17 -18.11
C ILE A 32 -7.80 5.54 -19.09
N THR A 33 -7.57 4.23 -19.00
CA THR A 33 -6.68 3.52 -19.93
C THR A 33 -7.18 3.65 -21.36
N GLY A 34 -8.48 3.45 -21.61
CA GLY A 34 -9.07 3.57 -22.94
C GLY A 34 -8.96 4.98 -23.53
N VAL A 35 -9.15 6.02 -22.72
CA VAL A 35 -9.08 7.42 -23.19
C VAL A 35 -7.64 7.91 -23.37
N ASN A 36 -6.68 7.42 -22.59
CA ASN A 36 -5.30 7.90 -22.58
C ASN A 36 -4.32 7.09 -23.46
N GLY A 37 -4.80 6.50 -24.56
CA GLY A 37 -3.95 5.77 -25.51
C GLY A 37 -3.78 4.27 -25.21
N GLY A 38 -4.70 3.69 -24.45
CA GLY A 38 -4.84 2.23 -24.29
C GLY A 38 -3.60 1.58 -23.70
N ALA A 39 -2.98 0.69 -24.47
CA ALA A 39 -1.82 -0.09 -24.03
C ALA A 39 -0.56 0.78 -23.76
N ALA A 40 -0.40 1.92 -24.43
CA ALA A 40 0.74 2.81 -24.19
C ALA A 40 0.70 3.42 -22.78
N PHE A 41 -0.50 3.76 -22.29
CA PHE A 41 -0.71 4.22 -20.91
C PHE A 41 -0.33 3.15 -19.88
N LEU A 42 -0.64 1.88 -20.16
CA LEU A 42 -0.32 0.77 -19.25
C LEU A 42 1.19 0.63 -19.00
N LEU A 43 2.03 0.85 -20.01
CA LEU A 43 3.48 0.79 -19.84
C LEU A 43 3.98 1.83 -18.85
N VAL A 44 3.55 3.08 -19.01
CA VAL A 44 3.90 4.18 -18.09
C VAL A 44 3.31 3.93 -16.70
N TYR A 45 2.07 3.46 -16.64
CA TYR A 45 1.40 3.07 -15.39
C TYR A 45 2.21 2.02 -14.63
N PHE A 46 2.66 0.95 -15.29
CA PHE A 46 3.47 -0.08 -14.64
C PHE A 46 4.81 0.46 -14.14
N VAL A 47 5.51 1.28 -14.93
CA VAL A 47 6.77 1.89 -14.49
C VAL A 47 6.56 2.71 -13.22
N ILE A 48 5.51 3.53 -13.15
CA ILE A 48 5.19 4.34 -11.97
C ILE A 48 4.79 3.46 -10.78
N VAL A 49 3.97 2.43 -10.99
CA VAL A 49 3.53 1.52 -9.92
C VAL A 49 4.71 0.73 -9.35
N PHE A 50 5.60 0.19 -10.19
CA PHE A 50 6.76 -0.57 -9.72
C PHE A 50 7.82 0.31 -9.04
N THR A 51 7.95 1.57 -9.45
CA THR A 51 8.91 2.50 -8.82
C THR A 51 8.31 3.15 -7.59
N ILE A 52 7.24 3.93 -7.72
CA ILE A 52 6.67 4.71 -6.62
C ILE A 52 5.75 3.84 -5.76
N GLY A 53 4.82 3.11 -6.39
CA GLY A 53 3.81 2.33 -5.67
C GLY A 53 4.44 1.27 -4.77
N VAL A 54 5.32 0.43 -5.32
CA VAL A 54 5.99 -0.63 -4.56
C VAL A 54 6.94 -0.04 -3.52
N SER A 55 7.74 0.98 -3.84
CA SER A 55 8.66 1.57 -2.86
C SER A 55 7.94 2.19 -1.67
N VAL A 56 6.83 2.93 -1.90
CA VAL A 56 6.03 3.51 -0.82
C VAL A 56 5.37 2.40 0.02
N MET A 57 4.76 1.40 -0.62
CA MET A 57 4.13 0.29 0.08
C MET A 57 5.14 -0.50 0.94
N LEU A 58 6.35 -0.74 0.42
CA LEU A 58 7.43 -1.36 1.19
C LEU A 58 7.87 -0.50 2.38
N ALA A 59 7.95 0.82 2.21
CA ALA A 59 8.28 1.74 3.29
C ALA A 59 7.21 1.71 4.40
N GLU A 60 5.93 1.73 4.04
CA GLU A 60 4.82 1.61 4.98
C GLU A 60 4.84 0.27 5.74
N PHE A 61 5.10 -0.83 5.04
CA PHE A 61 5.25 -2.14 5.68
C PHE A 61 6.45 -2.20 6.61
N ALA A 62 7.59 -1.62 6.24
CA ALA A 62 8.79 -1.57 7.08
C ALA A 62 8.54 -0.77 8.37
N ILE A 63 7.90 0.40 8.25
CA ILE A 63 7.52 1.25 9.39
C ILE A 63 6.51 0.53 10.29
N GLY A 64 5.48 -0.10 9.71
CA GLY A 64 4.47 -0.84 10.47
C GLY A 64 5.06 -2.04 11.22
N ARG A 65 5.99 -2.78 10.62
CA ARG A 65 6.67 -3.92 11.27
C ARG A 65 7.67 -3.50 12.33
N SER A 66 8.41 -2.41 12.13
CA SER A 66 9.40 -1.90 13.07
C SER A 66 8.75 -1.23 14.29
N SER A 67 7.73 -0.41 14.06
CA SER A 67 7.03 0.29 15.14
C SER A 67 6.12 -0.66 15.94
N LYS A 68 5.46 -1.61 15.27
CA LYS A 68 4.35 -2.43 15.82
C LYS A 68 3.29 -1.59 16.55
N LEU A 69 3.12 -0.33 16.15
CA LEU A 69 2.18 0.63 16.73
C LEU A 69 1.13 1.01 15.69
N ASN A 70 0.03 1.60 16.16
CA ASN A 70 -0.96 2.23 15.28
C ASN A 70 -0.30 3.38 14.49
N PRO A 71 -0.84 3.79 13.33
CA PRO A 71 -0.23 4.83 12.49
C PRO A 71 0.18 6.09 13.27
N VAL A 72 -0.70 6.61 14.13
CA VAL A 72 -0.40 7.76 15.01
C VAL A 72 0.79 7.48 15.92
N GLY A 73 0.83 6.33 16.60
CA GLY A 73 1.94 5.94 17.47
C GLY A 73 3.24 5.64 16.71
N ALA A 74 3.15 5.12 15.49
CA ALA A 74 4.28 4.86 14.62
C ALA A 74 4.95 6.17 14.18
N PHE A 75 4.15 7.16 13.76
CA PHE A 75 4.65 8.49 13.41
C PHE A 75 5.18 9.24 14.63
N THR A 76 4.55 9.15 15.80
CA THR A 76 5.08 9.75 17.04
C THR A 76 6.43 9.13 17.42
N LYS A 77 6.59 7.81 17.30
CA LYS A 77 7.87 7.11 17.56
C LYS A 77 8.94 7.48 16.53
N LEU A 78 8.58 7.57 15.25
CA LEU A 78 9.48 8.03 14.19
C LEU A 78 9.91 9.48 14.36
N LYS A 79 8.97 10.37 14.70
CA LYS A 79 9.25 11.79 14.98
C LYS A 79 10.13 11.96 16.21
N GLY A 80 9.90 11.17 17.26
CA GLY A 80 10.79 11.11 18.44
C GLY A 80 12.20 10.63 18.13
N VAL A 81 12.39 9.82 17.08
CA VAL A 81 13.71 9.40 16.57
C VAL A 81 14.32 10.45 15.63
N LEU A 82 13.51 11.25 14.93
CA LEU A 82 13.98 12.26 13.97
C LEU A 82 14.34 13.62 14.61
N GLY A 83 14.01 13.86 15.89
CA GLY A 83 14.64 14.90 16.73
C GLY A 83 14.70 16.33 16.18
N LEU A 84 13.73 16.76 15.36
CA LEU A 84 13.41 18.15 15.06
C LEU A 84 12.05 18.52 15.65
#